data_AF-A0A944MLE5-F1
#
_entry.id   AF-A0A944MLE5-F1
#
_cell.length_a   1.000
_cell.length_b   1.000
_cell.length_c   1.000
_cell.angle_alpha   90.00
_cell.angle_beta   90.00
_cell.angle_gamma   90.00
#
_symmetry.space_group_name_H-M   'P 1'
#
loop_
_entity.id
_entity.type
_entity.pdbx_description
1 polymer ?
#
loop_
_entity_poly.entity_id
_entity_poly.type
_entity_poly.pdbx_seq_one_letter_code
_entity_poly.pdbx_strand_id
1 'polypeptide(L)'
;MNFKKYPQRELGHILSIPFIWGMLFFFIAFDVALEIYHQICFRLYKIPLVNRKKYVKIDRHKLKYLSFLDKMRCVYCGYGNGILAYAVKVTGETEKYWCGIKHEKDKNFAEPKHQKNFAEFGDNADFEQKYLKEKND
;
A
#
# COMPACT_ATOMS: atom_id res chain seq x y z
N MET A 1 -22.19 4.48 2.85
CA MET A 1 -22.94 5.67 3.31
C MET A 1 -22.40 6.91 2.57
N ASN A 2 -23.24 7.76 1.98
CA ASN A 2 -22.81 8.92 1.17
C ASN A 2 -23.09 10.23 1.93
N PHE A 3 -22.05 11.01 2.24
CA PHE A 3 -22.18 12.22 3.06
C PHE A 3 -23.06 13.31 2.42
N LYS A 4 -23.13 13.35 1.07
CA LYS A 4 -23.96 14.33 0.34
C LYS A 4 -25.46 14.20 0.64
N LYS A 5 -25.89 13.07 1.23
CA LYS A 5 -27.29 12.83 1.62
C LYS A 5 -27.62 13.34 3.04
N TYR A 6 -26.66 13.89 3.77
CA TYR A 6 -26.82 14.23 5.20
C TYR A 6 -26.26 15.64 5.54
N PRO A 7 -27.00 16.71 5.19
CA PRO A 7 -26.57 18.10 5.43
C PRO A 7 -26.39 18.44 6.92
N GLN A 8 -27.08 17.74 7.83
CA GLN A 8 -26.98 17.92 9.28
C GLN A 8 -25.58 17.60 9.87
N ARG A 9 -24.65 17.07 9.06
CA ARG A 9 -23.29 16.70 9.49
C ARG A 9 -22.21 17.71 9.10
N GLU A 10 -22.60 18.88 8.59
CA GLU A 10 -21.65 19.92 8.14
C GLU A 10 -20.66 20.35 9.21
N LEU A 11 -21.10 20.51 10.47
CA LEU A 11 -20.20 20.85 11.57
C LEU A 11 -19.10 19.80 11.76
N GLY A 12 -19.44 18.50 11.69
CA GLY A 12 -18.46 17.42 11.77
C GLY A 12 -17.49 17.41 10.58
N HIS A 13 -17.96 17.80 9.39
CA HIS A 13 -17.09 17.95 8.22
C HIS A 13 -16.08 19.08 8.40
N ILE A 14 -16.47 20.22 8.99
CA ILE A 14 -15.58 21.35 9.25
C ILE A 14 -14.57 20.99 10.33
N LEU A 15 -15.03 20.42 11.45
CA LEU A 15 -14.16 20.04 12.56
C LEU A 15 -13.14 18.95 12.19
N SER A 16 -13.45 18.10 11.20
CA SER A 16 -12.53 17.04 10.72
C SER A 16 -11.45 17.54 9.74
N ILE A 17 -11.58 18.75 9.18
CA ILE A 17 -10.59 19.34 8.26
C ILE A 17 -9.15 19.27 8.81
N PRO A 18 -8.83 19.78 10.01
CA PRO A 18 -7.45 19.74 10.52
C PRO A 18 -6.90 18.32 10.65
N PHE A 19 -7.73 17.34 10.98
CA PHE A 19 -7.29 15.94 11.09
C PHE A 19 -7.01 15.30 9.72
N ILE A 20 -7.84 15.59 8.72
CA ILE A 20 -7.64 15.11 7.35
C ILE A 20 -6.36 15.70 6.75
N TRP A 21 -6.16 17.01 6.89
CA TRP A 21 -4.96 17.69 6.39
C TRP A 21 -3.72 17.34 7.20
N GLY A 22 -3.85 17.15 8.51
CA GLY A 22 -2.78 16.59 9.34
C GLY A 22 -2.35 15.20 8.87
N MET A 23 -3.30 14.33 8.54
CA MET A 23 -2.98 13.01 7.98
C MET A 23 -2.32 13.10 6.60
N LEU A 24 -2.65 14.10 5.77
CA LEU A 24 -1.97 14.30 4.48
C LEU A 24 -0.47 14.53 4.67
N PHE A 25 -0.09 15.33 5.67
CA PHE A 25 1.31 15.55 6.00
C PHE A 25 2.04 14.23 6.31
N PHE A 26 1.44 13.35 7.12
CA PHE A 26 2.02 12.05 7.43
C PHE A 26 2.11 11.14 6.19
N PHE A 27 1.12 11.16 5.30
CA PHE A 27 1.22 10.41 4.03
C PHE A 27 2.38 10.87 3.17
N ILE A 28 2.62 12.18 3.07
CA ILE A 28 3.74 12.73 2.29
C ILE A 28 5.08 12.34 2.94
N ALA A 29 5.21 12.52 4.26
CA ALA A 29 6.43 12.16 4.98
C ALA A 29 6.74 10.66 4.84
N PHE A 30 5.72 9.81 4.96
CA PHE A 30 5.84 8.37 4.75
C PHE A 30 6.20 8.02 3.30
N ASP A 31 5.58 8.65 2.29
CA ASP A 31 5.88 8.42 0.86
C ASP A 31 7.35 8.75 0.55
N VAL A 32 7.87 9.86 1.10
CA VAL A 32 9.29 10.23 0.94
C VAL A 32 10.21 9.20 1.60
N ALA A 33 9.93 8.83 2.85
CA ALA A 33 10.74 7.83 3.56
C ALA A 33 10.71 6.46 2.86
N LEU A 34 9.53 6.03 2.41
CA LEU A 34 9.34 4.79 1.67
C LEU A 34 10.10 4.79 0.34
N GLU A 35 10.11 5.91 -0.40
CA GLU A 35 10.82 5.98 -1.68
C GLU A 35 12.34 5.98 -1.50
N ILE A 36 12.87 6.65 -0.46
CA ILE A 36 14.29 6.56 -0.08
C ILE A 36 14.66 5.12 0.22
N TYR A 37 13.89 4.46 1.09
CA TYR A 37 14.06 3.05 1.42
C TYR A 37 14.03 2.15 0.17
N HIS A 38 12.99 2.30 -0.65
CA HIS A 38 12.78 1.50 -1.85
C HIS A 38 13.95 1.66 -2.84
N GLN A 39 14.36 2.89 -3.15
CA GLN A 39 15.43 3.13 -4.12
C GLN A 39 16.79 2.65 -3.62
N ILE A 40 17.10 2.80 -2.33
CA ILE A 40 18.40 2.39 -1.78
C ILE A 40 18.45 0.87 -1.60
N CYS A 41 17.54 0.30 -0.80
CA CYS A 41 17.59 -1.11 -0.43
C CYS A 41 17.42 -2.03 -1.65
N PHE A 42 16.48 -1.73 -2.56
CA PHE A 42 16.24 -2.64 -3.68
C PHE A 42 17.42 -2.65 -4.65
N ARG A 43 18.09 -1.52 -4.84
CA ARG A 43 19.30 -1.47 -5.68
C ARG A 43 20.46 -2.22 -5.04
N LEU A 44 20.67 -2.05 -3.73
CA LEU A 44 21.71 -2.77 -2.99
C LEU A 44 21.47 -4.29 -3.03
N TYR A 45 20.22 -4.72 -2.88
CA TYR A 45 19.83 -6.13 -2.91
C TYR A 45 19.61 -6.68 -4.32
N LYS A 46 19.75 -5.85 -5.36
CA LYS A 46 19.45 -6.20 -6.77
C LYS A 46 18.01 -6.72 -6.98
N ILE A 47 17.07 -6.24 -6.17
CA ILE A 47 15.63 -6.52 -6.31
C ILE A 47 15.05 -5.58 -7.40
N PRO A 48 14.19 -6.07 -8.31
CA PRO A 48 13.52 -5.21 -9.28
C PRO A 48 12.67 -4.12 -8.61
N LEU A 49 12.84 -2.87 -9.04
CA LEU A 49 12.07 -1.75 -8.52
C LEU A 49 10.57 -1.88 -8.83
N VAL A 50 9.75 -1.54 -7.84
CA VAL A 50 8.29 -1.53 -7.97
C VAL A 50 7.85 -0.31 -8.77
N ASN A 51 7.05 -0.54 -9.81
CA ASN A 51 6.51 0.56 -10.61
C ASN A 51 5.36 1.29 -9.88
N ARG A 52 5.69 2.44 -9.27
CA ARG A 52 4.75 3.31 -8.54
C ARG A 52 3.49 3.71 -9.34
N LYS A 53 3.60 3.92 -10.65
CA LYS A 53 2.47 4.36 -11.49
C LYS A 53 1.34 3.33 -11.57
N LYS A 54 1.60 2.06 -11.25
CA LYS A 54 0.57 1.01 -11.16
C LYS A 54 -0.31 1.14 -9.91
N TYR A 55 0.15 1.88 -8.90
CA TYR A 55 -0.51 1.97 -7.59
C TYR A 55 -1.07 3.37 -7.33
N VAL A 56 -0.28 4.41 -7.58
CA VAL A 56 -0.69 5.80 -7.33
C VAL A 56 -1.27 6.39 -8.62
N LYS A 57 -2.61 6.40 -8.73
CA LYS A 57 -3.34 6.99 -9.86
C LYS A 57 -4.30 8.08 -9.38
N ILE A 58 -4.10 9.30 -9.87
CA ILE A 58 -4.90 10.47 -9.51
C ILE A 58 -5.45 11.10 -10.79
N ASP A 59 -6.59 10.62 -11.27
CA ASP A 59 -7.22 11.07 -12.54
C ASP A 59 -8.65 11.61 -12.35
N ARG A 60 -9.31 11.27 -11.24
CA ARG A 60 -10.70 11.67 -10.96
C ARG A 60 -10.91 13.19 -10.86
N HIS A 61 -9.86 13.97 -10.60
CA HIS A 61 -9.93 15.43 -10.63
C HIS A 61 -10.30 15.98 -12.04
N LYS A 62 -10.12 15.18 -13.10
CA LYS A 62 -10.48 15.51 -14.49
C LYS A 62 -11.98 15.40 -14.77
N LEU A 63 -12.76 14.79 -13.86
CA LEU A 63 -14.21 14.61 -14.05
C LEU A 63 -14.93 15.96 -13.97
N LYS A 64 -15.63 16.34 -15.04
CA LYS A 64 -16.28 17.66 -15.17
C LYS A 64 -17.48 17.85 -14.23
N TYR A 65 -18.16 16.77 -13.85
CA TYR A 65 -19.35 16.81 -12.99
C TYR A 65 -19.04 16.91 -11.48
N LEU A 66 -17.76 16.94 -11.09
CA LEU A 66 -17.35 17.09 -9.69
C LEU A 66 -17.09 18.57 -9.36
N SER A 67 -17.59 19.01 -8.21
CA SER A 67 -17.25 20.30 -7.63
C SER A 67 -15.76 20.37 -7.29
N PHE A 68 -15.20 21.58 -7.11
CA PHE A 68 -13.81 21.76 -6.72
C PHE A 68 -13.46 21.00 -5.42
N LEU A 69 -14.32 21.09 -4.40
CA LEU A 69 -14.13 20.39 -3.13
C LEU A 69 -14.19 18.87 -3.29
N ASP A 70 -15.08 18.35 -4.14
CA ASP A 70 -15.13 16.92 -4.42
C ASP A 70 -13.87 16.42 -5.14
N LYS A 71 -13.31 17.24 -6.04
CA LYS A 71 -12.04 16.94 -6.70
C LYS A 71 -10.89 16.88 -5.70
N MET A 72 -10.80 17.84 -4.76
CA MET A 72 -9.79 17.82 -3.70
C MET A 72 -9.88 16.57 -2.82
N ARG A 73 -11.09 16.19 -2.40
CA ARG A 73 -11.33 14.95 -1.65
C ARG A 73 -10.95 13.71 -2.46
N CYS A 74 -11.25 13.70 -3.77
CA CYS A 74 -10.84 12.62 -4.67
C CYS A 74 -9.33 12.51 -4.81
N VAL A 75 -8.60 13.63 -4.90
CA VAL A 75 -7.14 13.65 -4.94
C VAL A 75 -6.57 13.10 -3.64
N TYR A 76 -7.08 13.56 -2.49
CA TYR A 76 -6.65 13.10 -1.18
C TYR A 76 -6.81 11.58 -1.03
N CYS A 77 -8.01 11.04 -1.25
CA CYS A 77 -8.26 9.62 -1.11
C CYS A 77 -7.54 8.78 -2.18
N GLY A 78 -7.41 9.30 -3.40
CA GLY A 78 -6.68 8.62 -4.48
C GLY A 78 -5.19 8.51 -4.19
N TYR A 79 -4.59 9.57 -3.64
CA TYR A 79 -3.20 9.59 -3.23
C TYR A 79 -2.96 8.67 -2.03
N GLY A 80 -3.70 8.84 -0.92
CA GLY A 80 -3.51 8.07 0.30
C GLY A 80 -3.67 6.56 0.09
N ASN A 81 -4.76 6.11 -0.54
CA ASN A 81 -4.94 4.69 -0.84
C ASN A 81 -3.89 4.17 -1.83
N GLY A 82 -3.49 4.99 -2.80
CA GLY A 82 -2.46 4.64 -3.77
C GLY A 82 -1.11 4.39 -3.12
N ILE A 83 -0.68 5.26 -2.21
CA ILE A 83 0.59 5.11 -1.47
C ILE A 83 0.54 3.87 -0.58
N LEU A 84 -0.55 3.65 0.15
CA LEU A 84 -0.65 2.48 1.03
C LEU A 84 -0.60 1.17 0.23
N ALA A 85 -1.27 1.11 -0.93
CA ALA A 85 -1.18 -0.05 -1.82
C ALA A 85 0.24 -0.23 -2.40
N TYR A 86 0.91 0.88 -2.75
CA TYR A 86 2.31 0.87 -3.18
C TYR A 86 3.24 0.36 -2.07
N ALA A 87 3.05 0.83 -0.84
CA ALA A 87 3.83 0.44 0.32
C ALA A 87 3.72 -1.05 0.60
N VAL A 88 2.49 -1.60 0.61
CA VAL A 88 2.26 -3.05 0.77
C VAL A 88 3.00 -3.84 -0.31
N LYS A 89 3.06 -3.33 -1.55
CA LYS A 89 3.82 -4.00 -2.61
C LYS A 89 5.32 -3.94 -2.35
N VAL A 90 5.86 -2.77 -2.00
CA VAL A 90 7.28 -2.58 -1.70
C VAL A 90 7.69 -3.50 -0.55
N THR A 91 6.98 -3.44 0.58
CA THR A 91 7.31 -4.27 1.75
C THR A 91 7.06 -5.75 1.48
N GLY A 92 6.09 -6.12 0.63
CA GLY A 92 5.86 -7.51 0.22
C GLY A 92 6.99 -8.10 -0.63
N GLU A 93 7.63 -7.29 -1.49
CA GLU A 93 8.85 -7.73 -2.19
C GLU A 93 10.05 -7.84 -1.23
N THR A 94 10.17 -6.95 -0.25
CA THR A 94 11.15 -7.10 0.83
C THR A 94 10.93 -8.38 1.63
N GLU A 95 9.68 -8.65 2.01
CA GLU A 95 9.30 -9.83 2.77
C GLU A 95 9.60 -11.11 1.99
N LYS A 96 9.34 -11.10 0.68
CA LYS A 96 9.71 -12.20 -0.22
C LYS A 96 11.22 -12.42 -0.29
N TYR A 97 11.99 -11.34 -0.26
CA TYR A 97 13.46 -11.41 -0.31
C TYR A 97 14.06 -11.98 0.99
N TRP A 98 13.49 -11.67 2.16
CA TRP A 98 14.09 -12.02 3.46
C TRP A 98 13.50 -13.30 4.07
N CYS A 99 12.20 -13.50 3.94
CA CYS A 99 11.48 -14.54 4.67
C CYS A 99 10.73 -15.47 3.71
N GLY A 100 9.79 -14.96 2.92
CA GLY A 100 9.07 -15.79 1.97
C GLY A 100 8.28 -16.95 2.58
N ILE A 101 7.85 -16.84 3.85
CA ILE A 101 7.03 -17.85 4.56
C ILE A 101 5.67 -17.23 4.90
N LYS A 102 4.59 -18.00 4.75
CA LYS A 102 3.23 -17.59 5.12
C LYS A 102 3.08 -17.46 6.63
N HIS A 103 2.13 -16.65 7.07
CA HIS A 103 1.70 -16.67 8.46
C HIS A 103 1.02 -18.01 8.81
N GLU A 104 1.01 -18.35 10.09
CA GLU A 104 0.18 -19.43 10.61
C GLU A 104 -1.30 -19.19 10.25
N LYS A 105 -2.02 -20.26 9.92
CA LYS A 105 -3.43 -20.16 9.50
C LYS A 105 -4.31 -19.71 10.65
N ASP A 106 -4.88 -18.52 10.52
CA ASP A 106 -5.88 -17.97 11.43
C ASP A 106 -7.11 -17.48 10.65
N LYS A 107 -8.30 -17.94 11.05
CA LYS A 107 -9.58 -17.57 10.43
C LYS A 107 -9.92 -16.09 10.59
N ASN A 108 -9.34 -15.42 11.58
CA ASN A 108 -9.55 -13.99 11.84
C ASN A 108 -8.49 -13.11 11.16
N PHE A 109 -7.46 -13.71 10.57
CA PHE A 109 -6.38 -13.00 9.92
C PHE A 109 -6.69 -12.72 8.45
N ALA A 110 -6.51 -11.46 8.03
CA ALA A 110 -6.67 -11.06 6.65
C ALA A 110 -5.40 -11.39 5.86
N GLU A 111 -5.33 -12.62 5.31
CA GLU A 111 -4.15 -13.10 4.59
C GLU A 111 -3.69 -12.15 3.46
N PRO A 112 -2.42 -11.72 3.46
CA PRO A 112 -1.89 -10.86 2.41
C PRO A 112 -1.82 -11.58 1.06
N LYS A 113 -2.37 -10.95 0.02
CA LYS A 113 -2.44 -11.55 -1.34
C LYS A 113 -1.08 -11.87 -1.95
N HIS A 114 0.00 -11.20 -1.54
CA HIS A 114 1.34 -11.43 -2.09
C HIS A 114 2.01 -12.69 -1.54
N GLN A 115 1.56 -13.22 -0.40
CA GLN A 115 2.11 -14.43 0.22
C GLN A 115 1.61 -15.73 -0.44
N LYS A 116 0.78 -15.68 -1.48
CA LYS A 116 0.20 -16.87 -2.13
C LYS A 116 1.24 -17.94 -2.52
N ASN A 117 2.42 -17.50 -2.96
CA ASN A 117 3.50 -18.36 -3.44
C ASN A 117 4.63 -18.54 -2.42
N PHE A 118 4.45 -18.09 -1.18
CA PHE A 118 5.42 -18.28 -0.10
C PHE A 118 5.41 -19.73 0.36
N ALA A 119 6.42 -20.12 1.13
CA ALA A 119 6.46 -21.40 1.82
C ALA A 119 5.35 -21.49 2.87
N GLU A 120 4.77 -22.67 3.08
CA GLU A 120 3.79 -22.88 4.15
C GLU A 120 4.42 -22.73 5.54
N PHE A 121 3.64 -22.23 6.51
CA PHE A 121 4.11 -22.08 7.88
C PHE A 121 4.47 -23.44 8.49
N GLY A 122 5.70 -23.56 9.00
CA GLY A 122 6.21 -24.80 9.62
C GLY A 122 6.65 -25.89 8.64
N ASP A 123 6.58 -25.66 7.33
CA ASP A 123 7.04 -26.62 6.32
C ASP A 123 8.49 -26.33 5.87
N ASN A 124 9.44 -26.93 6.58
CA ASN A 124 10.86 -26.77 6.28
C ASN A 124 11.23 -27.28 4.87
N ALA A 125 10.59 -28.35 4.40
CA ALA A 125 10.91 -28.94 3.11
C ALA A 125 10.46 -28.05 1.95
N ASP A 126 9.26 -27.46 2.05
CA ASP A 126 8.76 -26.48 1.08
C ASP A 126 9.61 -25.20 1.07
N PHE A 127 10.06 -24.74 2.26
CA PHE A 127 10.98 -23.60 2.36
C PHE A 127 12.34 -23.87 1.69
N GLU A 128 12.96 -25.00 2.01
CA GLU A 128 14.24 -25.41 1.40
C GLU A 128 14.12 -25.50 -0.12
N GLN A 129 13.03 -26.10 -0.62
CA GLN A 129 12.79 -26.24 -2.05
C GLN A 129 12.64 -24.91 -2.78
N LYS A 130 11.93 -23.94 -2.17
CA LYS A 130 11.64 -22.64 -2.80
C LYS A 130 12.79 -21.64 -2.69
N TYR A 131 13.58 -21.69 -1.62
CA TYR A 131 14.49 -20.60 -1.27
C TYR A 131 15.95 -21.02 -1.05
N LEU A 132 16.25 -22.28 -0.70
CA LEU A 132 17.62 -22.71 -0.37
C LEU A 132 18.27 -23.59 -1.44
N LYS A 133 17.50 -24.38 -2.18
CA LYS A 133 18.04 -25.17 -3.30
C LYS A 133 18.49 -24.22 -4.40
N GLU A 134 19.77 -24.29 -4.76
CA GLU A 134 20.30 -23.59 -5.92
C GLU A 134 19.47 -23.98 -7.15
N LYS A 135 19.01 -22.97 -7.90
CA LYS A 135 18.53 -23.23 -9.25
C LYS A 135 19.74 -23.68 -10.05
N ASN A 136 19.78 -24.97 -10.38
CA ASN A 136 20.60 -25.47 -11.47
C ASN A 136 20.00 -24.88 -12.76
N ASP A 137 20.42 -23.66 -13.11
CA ASP A 137 20.17 -23.05 -14.42
C ASP A 137 21.13 -23.65 -15.47
#